data_AF-A0A6A1VI22-F1
#
_entry.id   AF-A0A6A1VI22-F1
#
_cell.length_a   1.000
_cell.length_b   1.000
_cell.length_c   1.000
_cell.angle_alpha   90.00
_cell.angle_beta   90.00
_cell.angle_gamma   90.00
#
_symmetry.space_group_name_H-M   'P 1'
#
loop_
_entity.id
_entity.type
_entity.pdbx_description
1 polymer ?
#
loop_
_entity_poly.entity_id
_entity_poly.type
_entity_poly.pdbx_seq_one_letter_code
_entity_poly.pdbx_strand_id
1 'polypeptide(L)'
;MSSEALRSANVYRQLLKAVKKHIPNEDSRRRFKEYVTEEFRKNCTLSDPSSILQKIRLADDYTFLLNSVHHHKDLLFSYNIAVDRSEEMNRVLGKSAASVGLQLPEVYQP
;
A
#
# COMPACT_ATOMS: atom_id res chain seq x y z
N MET A 1 14.15 -24.60 19.52
CA MET A 1 13.29 -23.55 18.91
C MET A 1 12.50 -24.21 17.79
N SER A 2 11.18 -24.34 17.89
CA SER A 2 10.39 -25.04 16.87
C SER A 2 10.44 -24.29 15.53
N SER A 3 10.46 -25.02 14.41
CA SER A 3 10.43 -24.46 13.04
C SER A 3 9.26 -23.47 12.85
N GLU A 4 8.14 -23.73 13.52
CA GLU A 4 6.93 -22.91 13.49
C GLU A 4 7.09 -21.55 14.19
N ALA A 5 7.84 -21.49 15.29
CA ALA A 5 8.16 -20.24 15.97
C ALA A 5 9.04 -19.33 15.07
N LEU A 6 9.96 -19.93 14.30
CA LEU A 6 10.77 -19.19 13.34
C LEU A 6 9.94 -18.69 12.15
N ARG A 7 9.03 -19.52 11.64
CA ARG A 7 8.08 -19.12 10.58
C ARG A 7 7.21 -17.97 11.03
N SER A 8 6.52 -18.08 12.17
CA SER A 8 5.64 -17.03 12.69
C SER A 8 6.37 -15.71 12.91
N ALA A 9 7.60 -15.73 13.44
CA ALA A 9 8.41 -14.52 13.62
C ALA A 9 8.83 -13.88 12.28
N ASN A 10 9.00 -14.67 11.21
CA ASN A 10 9.27 -14.15 9.88
C ASN A 10 8.02 -13.50 9.28
N VAL A 11 6.87 -14.18 9.32
CA VAL A 11 5.57 -13.65 8.85
C VAL A 11 5.21 -12.34 9.55
N TYR A 12 5.36 -12.31 10.88
CA TYR A 12 5.18 -11.09 11.67
C TYR A 12 6.05 -9.93 11.17
N ARG A 13 7.34 -10.18 10.93
CA ARG A 13 8.27 -9.17 10.40
C ARG A 13 7.87 -8.69 9.01
N GLN A 14 7.47 -9.61 8.13
CA GLN A 14 7.07 -9.29 6.77
C GLN A 14 5.80 -8.43 6.75
N LEU A 15 4.80 -8.80 7.55
CA LEU A 15 3.55 -8.04 7.68
C LEU A 15 3.80 -6.63 8.20
N LEU A 16 4.59 -6.48 9.27
CA LEU A 16 4.94 -5.15 9.79
C LEU A 16 5.73 -4.30 8.79
N LYS A 17 6.60 -4.93 7.99
CA LYS A 17 7.34 -4.25 6.93
C LYS A 17 6.39 -3.77 5.83
N ALA A 18 5.41 -4.59 5.44
CA ALA A 18 4.40 -4.23 4.44
C ALA A 18 3.51 -3.09 4.95
N VAL A 19 3.02 -3.16 6.20
CA VAL A 19 2.27 -2.08 6.88
C VAL A 19 3.07 -0.78 6.88
N LYS A 20 4.36 -0.83 7.25
CA LYS A 20 5.24 0.36 7.25
C LYS A 20 5.42 0.95 5.84
N LYS A 21 5.55 0.10 4.81
CA LYS A 21 5.80 0.53 3.44
C LYS A 21 4.58 1.19 2.80
N HIS A 22 3.39 0.63 3.03
CA HIS A 22 2.21 0.93 2.23
C HIS A 22 1.20 1.87 2.91
N ILE A 23 1.27 2.04 4.23
CA ILE A 23 0.34 2.92 4.96
C ILE A 23 1.01 4.28 5.23
N PRO A 24 0.61 5.35 4.50
CA PRO A 24 1.31 6.64 4.56
C PRO A 24 1.03 7.42 5.84
N ASN A 25 -0.21 7.41 6.37
CA ASN A 25 -0.58 8.19 7.54
C ASN A 25 -0.01 7.58 8.84
N GLU A 26 0.79 8.35 9.59
CA GLU A 26 1.47 7.91 10.82
C GLU A 26 0.50 7.38 11.89
N ASP A 27 -0.64 8.04 12.11
CA ASP A 27 -1.61 7.62 13.13
C ASP A 27 -2.26 6.30 12.75
N SER A 28 -2.65 6.15 11.48
CA SER A 28 -3.21 4.90 10.98
C SER A 28 -2.17 3.76 11.04
N ARG A 29 -0.91 4.07 10.69
CA ARG A 29 0.19 3.10 10.72
C ARG A 29 0.48 2.61 12.13
N ARG A 30 0.41 3.47 13.15
CA ARG A 30 0.52 3.09 14.56
C ARG A 30 -0.58 2.12 14.96
N ARG A 31 -1.84 2.46 14.69
CA ARG A 31 -3.00 1.59 14.99
C ARG A 31 -2.89 0.22 14.34
N PHE A 32 -2.49 0.16 13.06
CA PHE A 32 -2.29 -1.13 12.37
C PHE A 32 -1.14 -1.94 12.97
N LYS A 33 -0.03 -1.30 13.35
CA LYS A 33 1.08 -1.99 14.02
C LYS A 33 0.66 -2.54 15.38
N GLU A 34 -0.01 -1.73 16.18
CA GLU A 34 -0.54 -2.12 17.49
C GLU A 34 -1.49 -3.31 17.36
N TYR A 35 -2.44 -3.22 16.43
CA TYR A 35 -3.38 -4.31 16.13
C TYR A 35 -2.65 -5.62 15.74
N VAL A 36 -1.68 -5.55 14.83
CA VAL A 36 -0.89 -6.74 14.44
C VAL A 36 -0.12 -7.29 15.63
N THR A 37 0.52 -6.45 16.44
CA THR A 37 1.24 -6.89 17.64
C THR A 37 0.31 -7.54 18.66
N GLU A 38 -0.88 -6.98 18.89
CA GLU A 38 -1.89 -7.55 19.79
C GLU A 38 -2.41 -8.89 19.30
N GLU A 39 -2.74 -9.01 18.01
CA GLU A 39 -3.23 -10.27 17.43
C GLU A 39 -2.17 -11.38 17.54
N PHE A 40 -0.90 -11.08 17.28
CA PHE A 40 0.16 -12.08 17.45
C PHE A 40 0.35 -12.46 18.92
N ARG A 41 0.24 -11.51 19.86
CA ARG A 41 0.32 -11.78 21.31
C ARG A 41 -0.84 -12.63 21.81
N LYS A 42 -2.08 -12.35 21.40
CA LYS A 42 -3.26 -13.15 21.75
C LYS A 42 -3.14 -14.60 21.28
N ASN A 43 -2.55 -14.80 20.11
CA ASN A 43 -2.37 -16.13 19.53
C ASN A 43 -1.14 -16.89 20.07
N CYS A 44 -0.29 -16.26 20.91
CA CYS A 44 0.86 -16.94 21.53
C CYS A 44 0.46 -18.02 22.55
N THR A 45 -0.73 -17.93 23.14
CA THR A 45 -1.22 -18.91 24.14
C THR A 45 -1.94 -20.10 23.50
N LEU A 46 -2.12 -20.10 22.18
CA LEU A 46 -2.75 -21.22 21.47
C LEU A 46 -1.82 -22.43 21.49
N SER A 47 -2.34 -23.58 21.91
CA SER A 47 -1.61 -24.85 21.94
C SER A 47 -1.96 -25.78 20.77
N ASP A 48 -3.05 -25.49 20.05
CA ASP A 48 -3.48 -26.32 18.91
C ASP A 48 -2.64 -26.02 17.64
N PRO A 49 -1.89 -27.00 17.11
CA PRO A 49 -1.01 -26.79 15.96
C PRO A 49 -1.78 -26.39 14.69
N SER A 50 -2.99 -26.90 14.48
CA SER A 50 -3.80 -26.59 13.30
C SER A 50 -4.21 -25.12 13.29
N SER A 51 -4.72 -24.62 14.42
CA SER A 51 -5.09 -23.22 14.61
C SER A 51 -3.90 -22.28 14.43
N ILE A 52 -2.71 -22.63 14.94
CA ILE A 52 -1.49 -21.84 14.77
C ILE A 52 -1.15 -21.73 13.27
N LEU A 53 -1.18 -22.85 12.55
CA LEU A 53 -0.82 -22.89 11.14
C LEU A 53 -1.81 -22.09 10.28
N GLN A 54 -3.11 -22.15 10.59
CA GLN A 54 -4.13 -21.32 9.94
C GLN A 54 -3.90 -19.82 10.18
N LYS A 55 -3.56 -19.40 11.41
CA LYS A 55 -3.27 -18.00 11.72
C LYS A 55 -2.00 -17.51 11.02
N ILE A 56 -0.97 -18.34 10.94
CA ILE A 56 0.24 -18.02 10.17
C ILE A 56 -0.09 -17.83 8.69
N ARG A 57 -0.86 -18.75 8.09
CA ARG A 57 -1.31 -18.61 6.68
C ARG A 57 -2.12 -17.35 6.47
N LEU A 58 -3.05 -17.04 7.37
CA LEU A 58 -3.86 -15.83 7.29
C LEU A 58 -2.99 -14.55 7.27
N ALA A 59 -1.95 -14.50 8.11
CA ALA A 59 -1.03 -13.36 8.12
C ALA A 59 -0.16 -13.28 6.85
N ASP A 60 0.24 -14.42 6.28
CA ASP A 60 0.89 -14.47 4.95
C ASP A 60 -0.04 -13.96 3.85
N ASP A 61 -1.31 -14.40 3.84
CA ASP A 61 -2.31 -14.00 2.85
C ASP A 61 -2.57 -12.49 2.90
N TYR A 62 -2.68 -11.90 4.09
CA TYR A 62 -2.80 -10.45 4.24
C TYR A 62 -1.55 -9.70 3.77
N THR A 63 -0.36 -10.24 4.04
CA THR A 63 0.90 -9.67 3.56
C THR A 63 0.95 -9.70 2.04
N PHE A 64 0.55 -10.81 1.43
CA PHE A 64 0.45 -10.95 -0.03
C PHE A 64 -0.56 -9.95 -0.61
N LEU A 65 -1.78 -9.90 -0.07
CA LEU A 65 -2.82 -8.98 -0.51
C LEU A 65 -2.35 -7.52 -0.49
N LEU A 66 -1.78 -7.07 0.63
CA LEU A 66 -1.35 -5.69 0.80
C LEU A 66 -0.26 -5.31 -0.22
N ASN A 67 0.70 -6.21 -0.44
CA ASN A 67 1.77 -5.99 -1.42
C ASN A 67 1.24 -5.99 -2.86
N SER A 68 0.38 -6.96 -3.22
CA SER A 68 -0.17 -7.09 -4.56
C SER A 68 -1.04 -5.90 -4.94
N VAL A 69 -1.91 -5.43 -4.04
CA VAL A 69 -2.75 -4.24 -4.28
C VAL A 69 -1.89 -3.01 -4.57
N HIS A 70 -0.85 -2.77 -3.76
CA HIS A 70 0.03 -1.63 -3.97
C HIS A 70 0.88 -1.78 -5.22
N HIS A 71 1.35 -2.99 -5.53
CA HIS A 71 2.07 -3.24 -6.76
C HIS A 71 1.20 -2.94 -8.01
N HIS A 72 -0.07 -3.38 -8.01
CA HIS A 72 -0.99 -3.06 -9.09
C HIS A 72 -1.30 -1.56 -9.17
N LYS A 73 -1.45 -0.88 -8.03
CA LYS A 73 -1.60 0.58 -7.99
C LYS A 73 -0.40 1.29 -8.63
N ASP A 74 0.81 0.90 -8.25
CA ASP A 74 2.04 1.48 -8.81
C ASP A 74 2.15 1.21 -10.32
N LEU A 75 1.74 0.01 -10.76
CA LEU A 75 1.68 -0.35 -12.17
C LEU A 75 0.69 0.52 -12.96
N LEU A 76 -0.52 0.74 -12.44
CA LEU A 76 -1.51 1.63 -13.08
C LEU A 76 -0.97 3.05 -13.22
N PHE A 77 -0.32 3.57 -12.18
CA PHE A 77 0.32 4.88 -12.25
C PHE A 77 1.49 4.91 -13.24
N SER A 78 2.26 3.85 -13.38
CA SER A 78 3.35 3.78 -14.38
C SER A 78 2.84 3.89 -15.83
N TYR A 79 1.62 3.42 -16.10
CA TYR A 79 0.96 3.58 -17.40
C TYR A 79 0.20 4.90 -17.53
N ASN A 80 0.28 5.79 -16.53
CA ASN A 80 -0.52 7.00 -16.44
C ASN A 80 -2.04 6.72 -16.53
N ILE A 81 -2.45 5.54 -16.04
CA ILE A 81 -3.85 5.15 -15.88
C ILE A 81 -4.26 5.62 -14.48
N ALA A 82 -5.29 6.45 -14.39
CA ALA A 82 -5.76 7.11 -13.15
C ALA A 82 -4.88 8.27 -12.62
N VAL A 83 -3.96 8.82 -13.43
CA VAL A 83 -3.34 10.13 -13.17
C VAL A 83 -4.15 11.20 -13.88
N ASP A 84 -4.64 12.20 -13.14
CA ASP A 84 -5.31 13.35 -13.75
C ASP A 84 -4.29 14.18 -14.54
N ARG A 85 -4.42 14.14 -15.87
CA ARG A 85 -3.54 14.83 -16.82
C ARG A 85 -4.12 16.16 -17.29
N SER A 86 -5.25 16.58 -16.75
CA SER A 86 -5.91 17.83 -17.16
C SER A 86 -4.99 19.04 -16.99
N GLU A 87 -4.27 19.14 -15.87
CA GLU A 87 -3.30 20.23 -15.64
C GLU A 87 -2.11 20.19 -16.60
N GLU A 88 -1.53 19.01 -16.84
CA GLU A 88 -0.41 18.86 -17.78
C GLU A 88 -0.85 19.18 -19.22
N MET A 89 -2.04 18.74 -19.61
CA MET A 89 -2.66 19.06 -20.89
C MET A 89 -2.89 20.57 -21.04
N ASN A 90 -3.45 21.23 -20.02
CA ASN A 90 -3.66 22.68 -20.02
C ASN A 90 -2.32 23.43 -20.14
N ARG A 91 -1.27 22.95 -19.47
CA ARG A 91 0.08 23.52 -19.59
C ARG A 91 0.66 23.38 -21.00
N VAL A 92 0.48 22.22 -21.65
CA VAL A 92 0.94 22.01 -23.04
C VAL A 92 0.15 22.90 -24.00
N LEU A 93 -1.18 22.94 -23.88
CA LEU A 93 -2.05 23.81 -24.66
C LEU A 93 -1.65 25.29 -24.52
N GLY A 94 -1.33 25.75 -23.31
CA GLY A 94 -0.89 27.13 -23.08
C GLY A 94 0.43 27.45 -23.78
N LYS A 95 1.40 26.53 -23.76
CA LYS A 95 2.66 26.67 -24.50
C LYS A 95 2.42 26.70 -26.02
N SER A 96 1.56 25.83 -26.53
CA SER A 96 1.21 25.79 -27.95
C SER A 96 0.49 27.05 -28.41
N ALA A 97 -0.48 27.55 -27.65
CA ALA A 97 -1.17 28.81 -27.93
C ALA A 97 -0.19 29.99 -27.92
N ALA A 98 0.66 30.09 -26.91
CA ALA A 98 1.67 31.15 -26.82
C ALA A 98 2.64 31.13 -28.00
N SER A 99 3.01 29.95 -28.51
CA SER A 99 3.91 29.81 -29.66
C SER A 99 3.33 30.38 -30.97
N VAL A 100 1.99 30.45 -31.08
CA VAL A 100 1.27 31.03 -32.22
C VAL A 100 0.72 32.41 -31.91
N GLY A 101 1.12 33.02 -30.78
CA GLY A 101 0.66 34.35 -30.37
C GLY A 101 -0.79 34.40 -29.86
N LEU A 102 -1.38 33.25 -29.51
CA LEU A 102 -2.73 33.13 -28.96
C LEU A 102 -2.69 32.90 -27.45
N GLN A 103 -3.77 33.29 -26.76
CA GLN A 103 -3.96 33.02 -25.34
C GLN A 103 -5.07 32.00 -25.13
N LEU A 104 -4.98 31.23 -24.04
CA LEU A 104 -6.03 30.29 -23.66
C LEU A 104 -7.27 31.05 -23.13
N PRO A 105 -8.49 30.60 -23.45
CA PRO A 105 -9.72 31.14 -22.88
C PRO A 105 -9.78 31.03 -21.35
N GLU A 106 -10.54 31.90 -20.69
CA GLU A 106 -10.70 31.93 -19.22
C GLU A 106 -11.14 30.60 -18.62
N VAL A 107 -11.87 29.78 -19.38
CA VAL A 107 -12.34 28.43 -18.97
C VAL A 107 -11.19 27.46 -18.64
N TYR A 108 -9.97 27.75 -19.12
CA TYR A 108 -8.77 26.94 -18.92
C TYR A 108 -7.75 27.57 -17.97
N GLN A 109 -8.06 28.71 -17.35
CA GLN A 109 -7.23 29.31 -16.32
C GLN A 109 -7.47 28.60 -14.97
N PRO A 110 -6.42 28.33 -14.18
CA PRO A 110 -6.52 27.61 -12.90
C PRO A 110 -7.25 28.40 -11.81
#